data_AF-A0A7J6HT07-F1
#
_entry.id   AF-A0A7J6HT07-F1
#
_cell.length_a   1.000
_cell.length_b   1.000
_cell.length_c   1.000
_cell.angle_alpha   90.00
_cell.angle_beta   90.00
_cell.angle_gamma   90.00
#
_symmetry.space_group_name_H-M   'P 1'
#
loop_
_entity.id
_entity.type
_entity.pdbx_description
1 polymer ?
#
loop_
_entity_poly.entity_id
_entity_poly.type
_entity_poly.pdbx_seq_one_letter_code
_entity_poly.pdbx_strand_id
1 'polypeptide(L)'
;MALGQERLMSLGLIWWGVVWLLVFEPHGVYGSTRGWLFGPRKGIVASPEIGICKSSVVSYGYKCQEIDVTTQDGYILNVQRISEGRTGVGGGLKKQPVLIQHGVLVDGLTWLLNDPEENLPMILADRGYDVWIANTRGTRFSRRHKSLDPRQPKFWNWSWDELVTFDLPAVFDHVYKETGQKINYGTLIALASFSEGRLVDQLKSAALLSPIAYLSHMNTALGVVAARSFVGEITTLVGLAEFNPKGEAVANFLKGLCRNCCLNVSTVDLFLKNEPQSTSTKNMVHLAQTVRNGVLAKFNYGRADYNLMHYGETSPPIYNLSNIPKNLPLFISYGGRDALSDVRDVGMLLDSLKYHDVDKISVQFIKDYAHADFIMGVDAKDIVYNSVLEMGPKNTFTILVLVILGALIGNEVEAGQHVVGGSQGWEQSTDFDSWASAQTFKVGDQLVFKYSSGLHSVVELADEKAYKQCDTGSSLDSKSSGNDVVKLTKPGTRYFACGTLGHCDQGMKLKITTVAGNAPSTPTSPSSSSSSSPSSTSTTTSTSTSSSTKSLSSLAAIFAVVATLFCFMF
;
A
#
# COMPACT_ATOMS: atom_id res chain seq x y z
N MET A 1 -0.19 -36.07 -57.50
CA MET A 1 -0.72 -36.94 -56.42
C MET A 1 0.43 -37.20 -55.45
N ALA A 2 0.17 -37.25 -54.14
CA ALA A 2 1.08 -37.68 -53.05
C ALA A 2 2.61 -37.49 -53.26
N LEU A 3 3.15 -36.32 -52.87
CA LEU A 3 4.54 -36.11 -52.42
C LEU A 3 4.70 -34.65 -51.96
N GLY A 4 4.63 -34.38 -50.64
CA GLY A 4 4.78 -33.00 -50.15
C GLY A 4 4.34 -32.69 -48.70
N GLN A 5 3.70 -33.62 -47.98
CA GLN A 5 3.01 -33.29 -46.71
C GLN A 5 3.60 -33.94 -45.44
N GLU A 6 4.78 -34.59 -45.50
CA GLU A 6 5.40 -35.23 -44.32
C GLU A 6 6.65 -34.49 -43.78
N ARG A 7 7.29 -33.61 -44.55
CA ARG A 7 8.53 -32.92 -44.11
C ARG A 7 8.35 -31.69 -43.20
N LEU A 8 7.13 -31.34 -42.84
CA LEU A 8 6.84 -30.21 -41.93
C LEU A 8 6.50 -30.62 -40.49
N MET A 9 6.19 -31.89 -40.21
CA MET A 9 5.82 -32.32 -38.85
C MET A 9 7.01 -32.72 -37.97
N SER A 10 8.15 -33.12 -38.55
CA SER A 10 9.32 -33.58 -37.78
C SER A 10 10.14 -32.47 -37.11
N LEU A 11 9.95 -31.20 -37.47
CA LEU A 11 10.68 -30.06 -36.87
C LEU A 11 9.93 -29.40 -35.69
N GLY A 12 8.61 -29.61 -35.58
CA GLY A 12 7.81 -29.03 -34.48
C GLY A 12 7.99 -29.74 -33.13
N LEU A 13 8.31 -31.05 -33.14
CA LEU A 13 8.31 -31.89 -31.93
C LEU A 13 9.64 -31.88 -31.16
N ILE A 14 10.76 -31.49 -31.79
CA ILE A 14 12.08 -31.49 -31.13
C ILE A 14 12.22 -30.31 -30.15
N TRP A 15 11.51 -29.19 -30.40
CA TRP A 15 11.58 -28.01 -29.52
C TRP A 15 10.77 -28.12 -28.22
N TRP A 16 9.84 -29.08 -28.12
CA TRP A 16 9.06 -29.33 -26.90
C TRP A 16 9.73 -30.29 -25.91
N GLY A 17 10.78 -31.03 -26.32
CA GLY A 17 11.45 -32.01 -25.46
C GLY A 17 12.54 -31.44 -24.55
N VAL A 18 13.18 -30.34 -24.92
CA VAL A 18 14.45 -29.89 -24.29
C VAL A 18 14.24 -29.01 -23.05
N VAL A 19 13.09 -28.33 -22.93
CA VAL A 19 12.77 -27.47 -21.77
C VAL A 19 12.44 -28.29 -20.50
N TRP A 20 12.12 -29.59 -20.66
CA TRP A 20 11.61 -30.44 -19.57
C TRP A 20 12.68 -31.08 -18.67
N LEU A 21 13.97 -30.80 -18.88
CA LEU A 21 15.10 -31.50 -18.21
C LEU A 21 16.18 -30.59 -17.59
N LEU A 22 15.91 -29.29 -17.38
CA LEU A 22 16.85 -28.36 -16.74
C LEU A 22 16.30 -27.66 -15.48
N VAL A 23 15.28 -28.21 -14.82
CA VAL A 23 14.77 -27.73 -13.51
C VAL A 23 14.49 -28.90 -12.56
N PHE A 24 15.53 -29.68 -12.25
CA PHE A 24 15.49 -30.76 -11.25
C PHE A 24 16.79 -30.82 -10.42
N GLU A 25 17.00 -29.83 -9.57
CA GLU A 25 17.88 -29.96 -8.39
C GLU A 25 17.04 -29.80 -7.11
N PRO A 26 16.70 -30.91 -6.41
CA PRO A 26 15.86 -30.86 -5.22
C PRO A 26 16.65 -30.40 -3.99
N HIS A 27 16.79 -29.09 -3.83
CA HIS A 27 17.27 -28.49 -2.58
C HIS A 27 16.22 -28.67 -1.48
N GLY A 28 16.42 -29.65 -0.61
CA GLY A 28 15.46 -30.06 0.41
C GLY A 28 15.27 -29.02 1.52
N VAL A 29 14.08 -28.44 1.61
CA VAL A 29 13.71 -27.49 2.67
C VAL A 29 13.10 -28.24 3.87
N TYR A 30 13.73 -28.09 5.04
CA TYR A 30 13.21 -28.61 6.31
C TYR A 30 12.03 -27.77 6.83
N GLY A 31 10.81 -28.08 6.38
CA GLY A 31 9.58 -27.53 6.96
C GLY A 31 9.25 -28.17 8.31
N SER A 32 9.32 -27.38 9.40
CA SER A 32 9.08 -27.89 10.76
C SER A 32 7.59 -28.09 11.05
N THR A 33 7.14 -29.35 11.11
CA THR A 33 5.73 -29.71 11.33
C THR A 33 5.36 -29.77 12.81
N ARG A 34 4.95 -28.64 13.38
CA ARG A 34 4.15 -28.60 14.62
C ARG A 34 2.70 -28.21 14.32
N GLY A 35 1.92 -29.19 13.86
CA GLY A 35 0.48 -29.02 13.64
C GLY A 35 -0.29 -28.88 14.95
N TRP A 36 -1.19 -27.89 15.01
CA TRP A 36 -2.18 -27.76 16.09
C TRP A 36 -3.47 -28.54 15.75
N LEU A 37 -4.37 -28.70 16.71
CA LEU A 37 -5.31 -29.84 16.79
C LEU A 37 -6.60 -29.71 15.94
N PHE A 38 -6.53 -29.08 14.76
CA PHE A 38 -7.68 -28.92 13.86
C PHE A 38 -7.35 -29.41 12.44
N GLY A 39 -8.16 -30.34 11.94
CA GLY A 39 -7.96 -30.97 10.63
C GLY A 39 -8.20 -30.02 9.44
N PRO A 40 -7.82 -30.44 8.21
CA PRO A 40 -7.89 -29.60 7.02
C PRO A 40 -9.32 -29.12 6.75
N ARG A 41 -9.55 -27.80 6.84
CA ARG A 41 -10.89 -27.20 6.72
C ARG A 41 -11.41 -27.30 5.29
N LYS A 42 -12.64 -27.82 5.14
CA LYS A 42 -13.42 -27.62 3.90
C LYS A 42 -13.91 -26.18 3.87
N GLY A 43 -13.18 -25.30 3.17
CA GLY A 43 -13.59 -23.91 2.96
C GLY A 43 -14.98 -23.82 2.33
N ILE A 44 -15.90 -23.13 3.01
CA ILE A 44 -17.28 -22.94 2.57
C ILE A 44 -17.29 -21.85 1.50
N VAL A 45 -17.97 -22.10 0.37
CA VAL A 45 -18.28 -21.05 -0.61
C VAL A 45 -19.40 -20.19 -0.01
N ALA A 46 -19.11 -18.91 0.26
CA ALA A 46 -20.10 -18.00 0.82
C ALA A 46 -21.16 -17.68 -0.24
N SER A 47 -22.40 -18.10 -0.02
CA SER A 47 -23.54 -17.72 -0.87
C SER A 47 -24.30 -16.54 -0.26
N PRO A 48 -25.07 -15.76 -1.04
CA PRO A 48 -25.85 -14.63 -0.53
C PRO A 48 -26.88 -15.03 0.56
N GLU A 49 -27.33 -16.28 0.57
CA GLU A 49 -28.27 -16.84 1.56
C GLU A 49 -27.58 -17.28 2.85
N ILE A 50 -26.26 -17.46 2.84
CA ILE A 50 -25.44 -17.76 4.01
C ILE A 50 -24.87 -16.47 4.60
N GLY A 51 -24.43 -15.52 3.75
CA GLY A 51 -23.75 -14.29 4.16
C GLY A 51 -22.27 -14.49 4.49
N ILE A 52 -21.49 -13.41 4.44
CA ILE A 52 -20.08 -13.38 4.86
C ILE A 52 -19.98 -13.63 6.37
N CYS A 53 -20.87 -13.03 7.16
CA CYS A 53 -20.83 -13.14 8.63
C CYS A 53 -20.91 -14.61 9.08
N LYS A 54 -21.84 -15.40 8.52
CA LYS A 54 -22.03 -16.79 8.93
C LYS A 54 -20.95 -17.72 8.39
N SER A 55 -20.44 -17.48 7.18
CA SER A 55 -19.41 -18.33 6.57
C SER A 55 -18.03 -18.12 7.18
N SER A 56 -17.64 -16.87 7.42
CA SER A 56 -16.23 -16.50 7.66
C SER A 56 -15.98 -15.65 8.91
N VAL A 57 -17.00 -15.35 9.73
CA VAL A 57 -16.83 -14.57 10.97
C VAL A 57 -17.34 -15.31 12.21
N VAL A 58 -18.63 -15.68 12.21
CA VAL A 58 -19.27 -16.45 13.29
C VAL A 58 -18.69 -17.86 13.41
N SER A 59 -18.20 -18.43 12.29
CA SER A 59 -17.46 -19.70 12.24
C SER A 59 -16.16 -19.70 13.05
N TYR A 60 -15.62 -18.52 13.39
CA TYR A 60 -14.45 -18.35 14.25
C TYR A 60 -14.79 -17.81 15.66
N GLY A 61 -16.08 -17.74 16.01
CA GLY A 61 -16.54 -17.31 17.34
C GLY A 61 -16.69 -15.79 17.54
N TYR A 62 -16.50 -14.98 16.50
CA TYR A 62 -16.78 -13.54 16.55
C TYR A 62 -18.27 -13.25 16.41
N LYS A 63 -18.75 -12.13 16.97
CA LYS A 63 -20.10 -11.61 16.70
C LYS A 63 -20.07 -10.78 15.43
N CYS A 64 -21.05 -11.00 14.55
CA CYS A 64 -21.12 -10.34 13.26
C CYS A 64 -22.57 -10.00 12.89
N GLN A 65 -22.78 -8.81 12.32
CA GLN A 65 -24.07 -8.33 11.81
C GLN A 65 -23.95 -8.07 10.31
N GLU A 66 -24.98 -8.39 9.54
CA GLU A 66 -25.10 -7.99 8.13
C GLU A 66 -26.19 -6.94 7.99
N ILE A 67 -25.83 -5.82 7.36
CA ILE A 67 -26.61 -4.59 7.40
C ILE A 67 -26.82 -4.07 5.98
N ASP A 68 -28.07 -3.77 5.64
CA ASP A 68 -28.46 -3.26 4.33
C ASP A 68 -28.47 -1.72 4.30
N VAL A 69 -27.45 -1.14 3.70
CA VAL A 69 -27.33 0.30 3.48
C VAL A 69 -27.87 0.64 2.10
N THR A 70 -28.94 1.44 2.01
CA THR A 70 -29.45 1.89 0.71
C THR A 70 -28.88 3.25 0.32
N THR A 71 -28.28 3.29 -0.86
CA THR A 71 -27.76 4.50 -1.53
C THR A 71 -28.87 5.46 -1.97
N GLN A 72 -28.50 6.71 -2.30
CA GLN A 72 -29.45 7.72 -2.78
C GLN A 72 -30.07 7.35 -4.14
N ASP A 73 -29.30 6.77 -5.06
CA ASP A 73 -29.79 6.36 -6.39
C ASP A 73 -30.52 5.01 -6.38
N GLY A 74 -30.32 4.19 -5.34
CA GLY A 74 -31.25 3.13 -4.93
C GLY A 74 -30.68 1.71 -4.88
N TYR A 75 -29.38 1.54 -5.11
CA TYR A 75 -28.65 0.29 -4.83
C TYR A 75 -28.66 -0.02 -3.33
N ILE A 76 -28.84 -1.29 -3.00
CA ILE A 76 -28.85 -1.81 -1.63
C ILE A 76 -27.53 -2.55 -1.43
N LEU A 77 -26.66 -1.95 -0.63
CA LEU A 77 -25.33 -2.44 -0.30
C LEU A 77 -25.41 -3.28 0.96
N ASN A 78 -24.70 -4.39 0.98
CA ASN A 78 -24.56 -5.22 2.17
C ASN A 78 -23.23 -4.89 2.87
N VAL A 79 -23.30 -4.63 4.17
CA VAL A 79 -22.16 -4.23 5.01
C VAL A 79 -22.07 -5.17 6.21
N GLN A 80 -20.90 -5.77 6.42
CA GLN A 80 -20.64 -6.58 7.62
C GLN A 80 -20.15 -5.67 8.76
N ARG A 81 -20.53 -5.99 9.99
CA ARG A 81 -20.00 -5.36 11.20
C ARG A 81 -19.54 -6.40 12.22
N ILE A 82 -18.30 -6.29 12.66
CA ILE A 82 -17.68 -7.06 13.75
C ILE A 82 -17.45 -6.09 14.92
N SER A 83 -18.39 -6.03 15.87
CA SER A 83 -18.40 -5.04 16.95
C SER A 83 -17.53 -5.41 18.16
N GLU A 84 -17.03 -6.64 18.22
CA GLU A 84 -16.07 -7.08 19.23
C GLU A 84 -15.27 -8.32 18.83
N GLY A 85 -14.03 -8.38 19.33
CA GLY A 85 -13.19 -9.57 19.31
C GLY A 85 -13.67 -10.69 20.23
N ARG A 86 -13.10 -11.89 20.04
CA ARG A 86 -13.56 -13.16 20.63
C ARG A 86 -13.61 -13.16 22.16
N THR A 87 -12.73 -12.40 22.81
CA THR A 87 -12.57 -12.36 24.28
C THR A 87 -13.39 -11.28 24.98
N GLY A 88 -14.18 -10.46 24.25
CA GLY A 88 -15.11 -9.48 24.83
C GLY A 88 -14.45 -8.33 25.61
N VAL A 89 -13.14 -8.11 25.44
CA VAL A 89 -12.39 -7.06 26.15
C VAL A 89 -12.92 -5.68 25.75
N GLY A 90 -13.25 -4.84 26.75
CA GLY A 90 -13.70 -3.46 26.55
C GLY A 90 -15.22 -3.24 26.58
N GLY A 91 -15.99 -4.11 27.22
CA GLY A 91 -17.42 -3.87 27.50
C GLY A 91 -17.64 -2.57 28.29
N GLY A 92 -18.15 -1.53 27.63
CA GLY A 92 -18.52 -0.24 28.23
C GLY A 92 -17.96 1.00 27.53
N LEU A 93 -16.92 0.88 26.70
CA LEU A 93 -16.35 2.00 25.94
C LEU A 93 -16.92 2.08 24.52
N LYS A 94 -17.13 3.31 24.02
CA LYS A 94 -17.35 3.54 22.59
C LYS A 94 -16.07 3.19 21.82
N LYS A 95 -16.11 2.09 21.08
CA LYS A 95 -15.00 1.61 20.24
C LYS A 95 -14.87 2.47 18.99
N GLN A 96 -13.64 2.68 18.53
CA GLN A 96 -13.34 3.45 17.32
C GLN A 96 -13.85 2.72 16.08
N PRO A 97 -14.73 3.31 15.23
CA PRO A 97 -15.09 2.72 13.96
C PRO A 97 -13.93 2.69 12.98
N VAL A 98 -13.74 1.54 12.32
CA VAL A 98 -12.86 1.37 11.16
C VAL A 98 -13.71 0.78 10.04
N LEU A 99 -13.71 1.43 8.88
CA LEU A 99 -14.41 0.98 7.69
C LEU A 99 -13.39 0.47 6.66
N ILE A 100 -13.54 -0.80 6.28
CA ILE A 100 -12.66 -1.54 5.39
C ILE A 100 -13.34 -1.67 4.03
N GLN A 101 -12.63 -1.34 2.96
CA GLN A 101 -13.12 -1.40 1.58
C GLN A 101 -12.27 -2.35 0.74
N HIS A 102 -12.92 -3.27 0.02
CA HIS A 102 -12.26 -4.13 -0.96
C HIS A 102 -11.86 -3.36 -2.23
N GLY A 103 -10.92 -3.92 -2.99
CA GLY A 103 -10.45 -3.39 -4.27
C GLY A 103 -11.35 -3.71 -5.47
N VAL A 104 -10.78 -3.58 -6.67
CA VAL A 104 -11.45 -3.87 -7.95
C VAL A 104 -11.58 -5.39 -8.18
N LEU A 105 -12.73 -5.84 -8.71
CA LEU A 105 -13.04 -7.25 -9.02
C LEU A 105 -12.97 -8.24 -7.83
N VAL A 106 -13.11 -7.76 -6.59
CA VAL A 106 -13.24 -8.56 -5.36
C VAL A 106 -14.46 -8.10 -4.52
N ASP A 107 -14.83 -8.84 -3.47
CA ASP A 107 -15.75 -8.35 -2.42
C ASP A 107 -15.13 -8.37 -1.00
N GLY A 108 -15.91 -7.97 0.01
CA GLY A 108 -15.48 -7.86 1.40
C GLY A 108 -14.99 -9.19 2.01
N LEU A 109 -15.35 -10.33 1.43
CA LEU A 109 -14.85 -11.65 1.83
C LEU A 109 -13.34 -11.80 1.61
N THR A 110 -12.75 -11.07 0.65
CA THR A 110 -11.31 -11.11 0.39
C THR A 110 -10.48 -10.70 1.62
N TRP A 111 -11.02 -9.83 2.48
CA TRP A 111 -10.40 -9.46 3.77
C TRP A 111 -10.51 -10.55 4.87
N LEU A 112 -11.15 -11.69 4.59
CA LEU A 112 -11.47 -12.75 5.56
C LEU A 112 -11.05 -14.15 5.06
N LEU A 113 -10.08 -14.20 4.13
CA LEU A 113 -9.60 -15.46 3.54
C LEU A 113 -8.50 -16.15 4.37
N ASN A 114 -7.69 -15.36 5.09
CA ASN A 114 -6.69 -15.84 6.05
C ASN A 114 -7.33 -16.13 7.43
N ASP A 115 -6.62 -16.88 8.27
CA ASP A 115 -7.03 -17.16 9.64
C ASP A 115 -7.22 -15.87 10.48
N PRO A 116 -7.98 -15.90 11.60
CA PRO A 116 -8.29 -14.72 12.40
C PRO A 116 -7.07 -13.94 12.90
N GLU A 117 -5.97 -14.63 13.15
CA GLU A 117 -4.68 -14.09 13.58
C GLU A 117 -3.88 -13.46 12.43
N GLU A 118 -4.36 -13.59 11.18
CA GLU A 118 -3.70 -13.19 9.93
C GLU A 118 -4.55 -12.29 9.03
N ASN A 119 -5.79 -11.97 9.41
CA ASN A 119 -6.67 -11.08 8.64
C ASN A 119 -7.00 -9.78 9.39
N LEU A 120 -6.90 -8.65 8.67
CA LEU A 120 -7.00 -7.30 9.23
C LEU A 120 -8.32 -7.04 10.00
N PRO A 121 -9.52 -7.45 9.52
CA PRO A 121 -10.76 -7.22 10.25
C PRO A 121 -10.82 -7.89 11.62
N MET A 122 -10.36 -9.14 11.74
CA MET A 122 -10.37 -9.89 13.00
C MET A 122 -9.30 -9.42 13.97
N ILE A 123 -8.11 -9.08 13.45
CA ILE A 123 -7.05 -8.42 14.23
C ILE A 123 -7.56 -7.09 14.81
N LEU A 124 -8.26 -6.26 14.02
CA LEU A 124 -8.86 -5.01 14.50
C LEU A 124 -9.93 -5.26 15.58
N ALA A 125 -10.80 -6.27 15.39
CA ALA A 125 -11.83 -6.61 16.38
C ALA A 125 -11.23 -7.08 17.72
N ASP A 126 -10.22 -7.95 17.69
CA ASP A 126 -9.49 -8.42 18.88
C ASP A 126 -8.62 -7.32 19.51
N ARG A 127 -8.25 -6.26 18.77
CA ARG A 127 -7.61 -5.04 19.28
C ARG A 127 -8.62 -3.97 19.75
N GLY A 128 -9.92 -4.27 19.75
CA GLY A 128 -10.96 -3.43 20.37
C GLY A 128 -11.58 -2.34 19.50
N TYR A 129 -11.43 -2.42 18.17
CA TYR A 129 -12.13 -1.53 17.23
C TYR A 129 -13.57 -2.01 16.96
N ASP A 130 -14.42 -1.11 16.44
CA ASP A 130 -15.72 -1.46 15.85
C ASP A 130 -15.51 -1.57 14.33
N VAL A 131 -15.50 -2.78 13.79
CA VAL A 131 -15.00 -3.04 12.44
C VAL A 131 -16.16 -3.20 11.47
N TRP A 132 -16.13 -2.45 10.38
CA TRP A 132 -17.14 -2.45 9.33
C TRP A 132 -16.48 -2.83 8.00
N ILE A 133 -17.10 -3.69 7.19
CA ILE A 133 -16.59 -4.13 5.89
C ILE A 133 -17.67 -3.85 4.83
N ALA A 134 -17.36 -3.02 3.83
CA ALA A 134 -18.33 -2.58 2.83
C ALA A 134 -18.16 -3.30 1.48
N ASN A 135 -19.28 -3.74 0.90
CA ASN A 135 -19.34 -4.35 -0.43
C ASN A 135 -19.95 -3.35 -1.43
N THR A 136 -19.21 -2.96 -2.47
CA THR A 136 -19.70 -2.00 -3.49
C THR A 136 -20.82 -2.61 -4.35
N ARG A 137 -21.69 -1.77 -4.91
CA ARG A 137 -22.77 -2.17 -5.84
C ARG A 137 -22.30 -3.20 -6.90
N GLY A 138 -23.16 -4.17 -7.20
CA GLY A 138 -22.93 -5.19 -8.23
C GLY A 138 -22.06 -6.39 -7.83
N THR A 139 -21.28 -6.32 -6.75
CA THR A 139 -20.66 -7.49 -6.11
C THR A 139 -21.73 -8.49 -5.65
N ARG A 140 -21.35 -9.77 -5.45
CA ARG A 140 -22.23 -10.87 -5.02
C ARG A 140 -23.23 -10.50 -3.90
N PHE A 141 -22.80 -9.76 -2.88
CA PHE A 141 -23.63 -9.40 -1.73
C PHE A 141 -24.41 -8.08 -1.91
N SER A 142 -23.92 -7.16 -2.75
CA SER A 142 -24.53 -5.85 -3.06
C SER A 142 -25.17 -5.80 -4.46
N ARG A 143 -25.69 -6.92 -4.95
CA ARG A 143 -26.35 -7.05 -6.26
C ARG A 143 -27.86 -6.79 -6.20
N ARG A 144 -28.29 -5.73 -5.50
CA ARG A 144 -29.72 -5.39 -5.29
C ARG A 144 -30.01 -3.90 -5.47
N HIS A 145 -31.25 -3.57 -5.83
CA HIS A 145 -31.74 -2.20 -6.01
C HIS A 145 -33.22 -2.12 -5.59
N LYS A 146 -33.68 -0.92 -5.20
CA LYS A 146 -35.10 -0.60 -4.95
C LYS A 146 -36.04 -0.74 -6.16
N SER A 147 -35.53 -0.99 -7.37
CA SER A 147 -36.32 -0.86 -8.61
C SER A 147 -35.66 -1.42 -9.88
N LEU A 148 -34.32 -1.46 -9.96
CA LEU A 148 -33.60 -1.99 -11.13
C LEU A 148 -33.31 -3.48 -10.96
N ASP A 149 -33.57 -4.26 -12.01
CA ASP A 149 -33.26 -5.68 -12.09
C ASP A 149 -31.78 -5.90 -12.50
N PRO A 150 -30.97 -6.66 -11.74
CA PRO A 150 -29.57 -6.96 -12.09
C PRO A 150 -29.33 -7.69 -13.42
N ARG A 151 -30.39 -8.12 -14.11
CA ARG A 151 -30.37 -8.68 -15.48
C ARG A 151 -30.48 -7.60 -16.57
N GLN A 152 -30.86 -6.37 -16.21
CA GLN A 152 -31.04 -5.27 -17.16
C GLN A 152 -29.78 -4.39 -17.25
N PRO A 153 -29.39 -3.90 -18.44
CA PRO A 153 -28.23 -3.00 -18.61
C PRO A 153 -28.24 -1.75 -17.72
N LYS A 154 -29.43 -1.24 -17.38
CA LYS A 154 -29.59 -0.05 -16.53
C LYS A 154 -29.04 -0.23 -15.11
N PHE A 155 -29.04 -1.44 -14.56
CA PHE A 155 -28.43 -1.77 -13.26
C PHE A 155 -26.89 -1.70 -13.29
N TRP A 156 -26.28 -1.72 -14.48
CA TRP A 156 -24.82 -1.69 -14.64
C TRP A 156 -24.31 -0.37 -15.23
N ASN A 157 -25.16 0.66 -15.33
CA ASN A 157 -24.77 1.98 -15.85
C ASN A 157 -24.13 2.87 -14.76
N TRP A 158 -23.06 2.38 -14.13
CA TRP A 158 -22.31 3.06 -13.07
C TRP A 158 -20.81 2.75 -13.17
N SER A 159 -19.98 3.55 -12.53
CA SER A 159 -18.52 3.44 -12.44
C SER A 159 -18.07 3.84 -11.03
N TRP A 160 -16.77 3.98 -10.79
CA TRP A 160 -16.26 4.50 -9.52
C TRP A 160 -16.64 5.96 -9.22
N ASP A 161 -17.06 6.78 -10.21
CA ASP A 161 -17.71 8.10 -9.99
C ASP A 161 -18.95 7.96 -9.08
N GLU A 162 -19.80 6.98 -9.39
CA GLU A 162 -21.02 6.67 -8.66
C GLU A 162 -20.73 5.97 -7.32
N LEU A 163 -19.59 5.27 -7.18
CA LEU A 163 -19.13 4.78 -5.87
C LEU A 163 -18.74 5.94 -4.94
N VAL A 164 -17.98 6.92 -5.45
CA VAL A 164 -17.59 8.15 -4.73
C VAL A 164 -18.81 9.04 -4.41
N THR A 165 -19.87 8.96 -5.22
CA THR A 165 -21.04 9.84 -5.11
C THR A 165 -22.21 9.26 -4.33
N PHE A 166 -22.39 7.94 -4.32
CA PHE A 166 -23.57 7.30 -3.72
C PHE A 166 -23.25 6.16 -2.76
N ASP A 167 -22.33 5.25 -3.09
CA ASP A 167 -22.00 4.13 -2.19
C ASP A 167 -21.27 4.63 -0.95
N LEU A 168 -20.16 5.35 -1.14
CA LEU A 168 -19.28 5.75 -0.06
C LEU A 168 -19.96 6.71 0.92
N PRO A 169 -20.69 7.77 0.49
CA PRO A 169 -21.42 8.62 1.41
C PRO A 169 -22.53 7.88 2.17
N ALA A 170 -23.26 6.95 1.54
CA ALA A 170 -24.34 6.22 2.22
C ALA A 170 -23.82 5.31 3.34
N VAL A 171 -22.68 4.64 3.12
CA VAL A 171 -22.04 3.81 4.16
C VAL A 171 -21.41 4.68 5.25
N PHE A 172 -20.72 5.77 4.90
CA PHE A 172 -20.18 6.71 5.88
C PHE A 172 -21.28 7.30 6.77
N ASP A 173 -22.37 7.79 6.19
CA ASP A 173 -23.50 8.35 6.94
C ASP A 173 -24.11 7.32 7.89
N HIS A 174 -24.23 6.07 7.46
CA HIS A 174 -24.77 4.99 8.28
C HIS A 174 -23.86 4.70 9.49
N VAL A 175 -22.57 4.43 9.26
CA VAL A 175 -21.59 4.16 10.32
C VAL A 175 -21.43 5.35 11.27
N TYR A 176 -21.40 6.57 10.74
CA TYR A 176 -21.27 7.80 11.52
C TYR A 176 -22.50 8.03 12.41
N LYS A 177 -23.72 7.82 11.91
CA LYS A 177 -24.97 7.98 12.68
C LYS A 177 -25.11 6.91 13.76
N GLU A 178 -24.71 5.67 13.50
CA GLU A 178 -24.84 4.59 14.49
C GLU A 178 -23.78 4.65 15.59
N THR A 179 -22.53 5.01 15.25
CA THR A 179 -21.43 5.06 16.23
C THR A 179 -21.29 6.42 16.92
N GLY A 180 -21.70 7.50 16.25
CA GLY A 180 -21.49 8.89 16.67
C GLY A 180 -20.01 9.29 16.72
N GLN A 181 -19.19 8.76 15.81
CA GLN A 181 -17.73 8.93 15.81
C GLN A 181 -17.19 9.07 14.37
N LYS A 182 -16.12 9.86 14.22
CA LYS A 182 -15.34 9.93 12.97
C LYS A 182 -14.65 8.58 12.68
N ILE A 183 -14.60 8.21 11.41
CA ILE A 183 -14.25 6.87 10.88
C ILE A 183 -12.80 6.81 10.40
N ASN A 184 -12.11 5.68 10.59
CA ASN A 184 -10.83 5.39 9.91
C ASN A 184 -11.11 4.61 8.61
N TYR A 185 -10.61 5.04 7.44
CA TYR A 185 -10.98 4.47 6.14
C TYR A 185 -9.99 4.82 5.00
N GLY A 186 -9.64 3.88 4.11
CA GLY A 186 -8.90 4.23 2.89
C GLY A 186 -8.92 3.20 1.75
N THR A 187 -8.79 3.71 0.51
CA THR A 187 -8.66 3.03 -0.80
C THR A 187 -8.65 4.10 -1.92
N LEU A 188 -8.64 3.75 -3.21
CA LEU A 188 -8.75 4.70 -4.35
C LEU A 188 -9.97 5.63 -4.25
N ILE A 189 -11.17 5.09 -3.98
CA ILE A 189 -12.38 5.94 -3.90
C ILE A 189 -12.34 6.91 -2.69
N ALA A 190 -11.44 6.68 -1.73
CA ALA A 190 -11.13 7.64 -0.66
C ALA A 190 -10.41 8.87 -1.23
N LEU A 191 -9.33 8.67 -2.01
CA LEU A 191 -8.57 9.76 -2.65
C LEU A 191 -9.45 10.67 -3.50
N ALA A 192 -10.28 10.07 -4.36
CA ALA A 192 -11.23 10.81 -5.19
C ALA A 192 -12.23 11.61 -4.33
N SER A 193 -12.86 10.97 -3.33
CA SER A 193 -13.81 11.61 -2.41
C SER A 193 -13.19 12.81 -1.66
N PHE A 194 -11.99 12.62 -1.07
CA PHE A 194 -11.35 13.64 -0.25
C PHE A 194 -10.79 14.80 -1.09
N SER A 195 -10.43 14.56 -2.35
CA SER A 195 -10.03 15.62 -3.29
C SER A 195 -11.17 16.55 -3.73
N GLU A 196 -12.43 16.08 -3.61
CA GLU A 196 -13.64 16.90 -3.73
C GLU A 196 -14.13 17.44 -2.37
N GLY A 197 -13.33 17.29 -1.30
CA GLY A 197 -13.69 17.73 0.06
C GLY A 197 -14.82 16.93 0.70
N ARG A 198 -15.24 15.79 0.12
CA ARG A 198 -16.36 14.98 0.62
C ARG A 198 -15.92 14.13 1.81
N LEU A 199 -16.84 13.95 2.77
CA LEU A 199 -16.71 13.06 3.94
C LEU A 199 -15.57 13.39 4.92
N VAL A 200 -14.76 14.42 4.68
CA VAL A 200 -13.62 14.81 5.53
C VAL A 200 -14.03 15.15 6.98
N ASP A 201 -15.24 15.69 7.17
CA ASP A 201 -15.80 15.94 8.50
C ASP A 201 -16.20 14.66 9.26
N GLN A 202 -16.53 13.58 8.54
CA GLN A 202 -16.82 12.26 9.11
C GLN A 202 -15.57 11.37 9.22
N LEU A 203 -14.43 11.80 8.67
CA LEU A 203 -13.19 11.05 8.62
C LEU A 203 -12.26 11.42 9.79
N LYS A 204 -11.48 10.43 10.25
CA LYS A 204 -10.45 10.56 11.31
C LYS A 204 -9.04 10.32 10.79
N SER A 205 -8.85 9.28 9.97
CA SER A 205 -7.58 8.96 9.30
C SER A 205 -7.84 8.02 8.11
N ALA A 206 -6.86 7.86 7.23
CA ALA A 206 -6.95 6.95 6.09
C ALA A 206 -5.76 5.98 5.96
N ALA A 207 -6.08 4.69 5.79
CA ALA A 207 -5.11 3.63 5.48
C ALA A 207 -5.18 3.31 3.99
N LEU A 208 -4.17 3.71 3.23
CA LEU A 208 -4.05 3.50 1.80
C LEU A 208 -3.06 2.36 1.54
N LEU A 209 -3.57 1.13 1.63
CA LEU A 209 -2.83 -0.06 1.25
C LEU A 209 -2.92 -0.24 -0.27
N SER A 210 -1.78 -0.22 -0.95
CA SER A 210 -1.65 -0.23 -2.41
C SER A 210 -2.55 0.81 -3.14
N PRO A 211 -2.27 2.12 -3.02
CA PRO A 211 -3.10 3.16 -3.61
C PRO A 211 -2.96 3.29 -5.13
N ILE A 212 -3.87 2.67 -5.86
CA ILE A 212 -4.07 2.91 -7.30
C ILE A 212 -4.65 4.32 -7.53
N ALA A 213 -3.80 5.35 -7.54
CA ALA A 213 -4.19 6.73 -7.85
C ALA A 213 -4.04 7.07 -9.34
N TYR A 214 -2.97 6.56 -9.95
CA TYR A 214 -2.68 6.63 -11.38
C TYR A 214 -2.47 5.19 -11.90
N LEU A 215 -2.55 5.02 -13.22
CA LEU A 215 -2.34 3.74 -13.92
C LEU A 215 -1.52 3.92 -15.21
N SER A 216 -0.78 5.03 -15.30
CA SER A 216 0.03 5.45 -16.44
C SER A 216 1.26 4.58 -16.67
N HIS A 217 1.81 3.99 -15.59
CA HIS A 217 3.10 3.33 -15.57
C HIS A 217 3.02 1.81 -15.34
N MET A 218 1.80 1.25 -15.34
CA MET A 218 1.54 -0.20 -15.45
C MET A 218 2.55 -0.85 -16.40
N ASN A 219 3.45 -1.66 -15.83
CA ASN A 219 4.72 -2.04 -16.43
C ASN A 219 4.62 -3.15 -17.50
N THR A 220 3.42 -3.42 -18.01
CA THR A 220 3.06 -4.70 -18.64
C THR A 220 2.28 -4.55 -19.94
N ALA A 221 2.80 -5.20 -21.00
CA ALA A 221 2.24 -5.10 -22.35
C ALA A 221 0.76 -5.50 -22.43
N LEU A 222 0.32 -6.54 -21.71
CA LEU A 222 -1.09 -6.95 -21.70
C LEU A 222 -1.99 -5.97 -20.94
N GLY A 223 -1.52 -5.28 -19.90
CA GLY A 223 -2.29 -4.23 -19.21
C GLY A 223 -2.56 -3.03 -20.13
N VAL A 224 -1.54 -2.61 -20.86
CA VAL A 224 -1.66 -1.54 -21.88
C VAL A 224 -2.57 -1.98 -23.05
N VAL A 225 -2.47 -3.23 -23.51
CA VAL A 225 -3.35 -3.77 -24.56
C VAL A 225 -4.80 -3.93 -24.06
N ALA A 226 -5.01 -4.29 -22.80
CA ALA A 226 -6.31 -4.33 -22.15
C ALA A 226 -6.97 -2.96 -22.14
N ALA A 227 -6.28 -1.92 -21.66
CA ALA A 227 -6.81 -0.56 -21.66
C ALA A 227 -7.08 -0.01 -23.08
N ARG A 228 -6.27 -0.39 -24.07
CA ARG A 228 -6.50 -0.10 -25.50
C ARG A 228 -7.65 -0.92 -26.12
N SER A 229 -8.04 -2.04 -25.52
CA SER A 229 -9.20 -2.84 -25.95
C SER A 229 -10.51 -2.27 -25.39
N PHE A 230 -10.47 -1.69 -24.18
CA PHE A 230 -11.58 -0.95 -23.56
C PHE A 230 -11.76 0.48 -24.11
N VAL A 231 -11.63 0.66 -25.43
CA VAL A 231 -12.06 1.88 -26.12
C VAL A 231 -13.59 1.95 -26.07
N GLY A 232 -14.12 3.10 -25.62
CA GLY A 232 -15.56 3.34 -25.38
C GLY A 232 -16.46 3.36 -26.63
N GLU A 233 -15.92 2.97 -27.78
CA GLU A 233 -16.64 2.67 -29.02
C GLU A 233 -16.88 1.15 -29.18
N ILE A 234 -16.00 0.31 -28.65
CA ILE A 234 -15.99 -1.15 -28.87
C ILE A 234 -16.89 -1.85 -27.86
N THR A 235 -16.81 -1.49 -26.58
CA THR A 235 -17.62 -2.11 -25.52
C THR A 235 -19.09 -1.73 -25.60
N THR A 236 -19.39 -0.48 -25.95
CA THR A 236 -20.73 0.02 -26.29
C THR A 236 -21.31 -0.67 -27.52
N LEU A 237 -20.50 -0.99 -28.53
CA LEU A 237 -20.91 -1.79 -29.70
C LEU A 237 -21.22 -3.27 -29.36
N VAL A 238 -20.66 -3.80 -28.27
CA VAL A 238 -20.82 -5.21 -27.85
C VAL A 238 -21.95 -5.40 -26.81
N GLY A 239 -22.43 -4.32 -26.17
CA GLY A 239 -23.65 -4.32 -25.36
C GLY A 239 -23.57 -5.05 -24.00
N LEU A 240 -22.42 -5.64 -23.66
CA LEU A 240 -22.18 -6.27 -22.36
C LEU A 240 -22.18 -5.23 -21.25
N ALA A 241 -23.23 -5.19 -20.44
CA ALA A 241 -23.37 -4.22 -19.35
C ALA A 241 -22.70 -4.68 -18.05
N GLU A 242 -22.89 -5.95 -17.68
CA GLU A 242 -22.11 -6.62 -16.63
C GLU A 242 -20.77 -7.10 -17.21
N PHE A 243 -19.67 -6.80 -16.52
CA PHE A 243 -18.39 -7.45 -16.71
C PHE A 243 -18.28 -8.56 -15.66
N ASN A 244 -18.58 -9.80 -16.05
CA ASN A 244 -18.45 -10.97 -15.19
C ASN A 244 -17.22 -11.80 -15.59
N PRO A 245 -16.12 -11.73 -14.82
CA PRO A 245 -14.89 -12.48 -15.08
C PRO A 245 -14.97 -13.99 -14.72
N LYS A 246 -16.06 -14.49 -14.13
CA LYS A 246 -16.15 -15.90 -13.72
C LYS A 246 -16.32 -16.83 -14.92
N GLY A 247 -15.30 -17.64 -15.18
CA GLY A 247 -15.32 -18.73 -16.15
C GLY A 247 -14.22 -19.75 -15.89
N GLU A 248 -14.44 -21.01 -16.28
CA GLU A 248 -13.51 -22.11 -16.01
C GLU A 248 -12.11 -21.89 -16.61
N ALA A 249 -12.05 -21.29 -17.82
CA ALA A 249 -10.79 -20.90 -18.45
C ALA A 249 -10.01 -19.86 -17.63
N VAL A 250 -10.68 -18.91 -16.97
CA VAL A 250 -10.05 -17.95 -16.06
C VAL A 250 -9.55 -18.67 -14.81
N ALA A 251 -10.42 -19.44 -14.14
CA ALA A 251 -10.05 -20.13 -12.90
C ALA A 251 -8.85 -21.07 -13.09
N ASN A 252 -8.77 -21.78 -14.23
CA ASN A 252 -7.64 -22.65 -14.55
C ASN A 252 -6.38 -21.88 -14.96
N PHE A 253 -6.51 -20.71 -15.60
CA PHE A 253 -5.38 -19.82 -15.89
C PHE A 253 -4.76 -19.26 -14.59
N LEU A 254 -5.59 -18.78 -13.65
CA LEU A 254 -5.11 -18.23 -12.38
C LEU A 254 -4.36 -19.27 -11.53
N LYS A 255 -4.85 -20.52 -11.48
CA LYS A 255 -4.15 -21.64 -10.81
C LYS A 255 -2.75 -21.90 -11.36
N GLY A 256 -2.47 -21.56 -12.62
CA GLY A 256 -1.14 -21.72 -13.22
C GLY A 256 -0.15 -20.63 -12.82
N LEU A 257 -0.62 -19.49 -12.29
CA LEU A 257 0.17 -18.25 -12.16
C LEU A 257 0.29 -17.74 -10.72
N CYS A 258 -0.50 -18.24 -9.77
CA CYS A 258 -0.30 -18.01 -8.34
C CYS A 258 0.98 -18.71 -7.83
N ARG A 259 2.15 -18.12 -8.08
CA ARG A 259 3.47 -18.52 -7.56
C ARG A 259 4.16 -17.40 -6.75
N ASN A 260 3.37 -16.58 -6.07
CA ASN A 260 3.87 -15.70 -5.01
C ASN A 260 4.37 -16.54 -3.83
N CYS A 261 5.47 -16.13 -3.20
CA CYS A 261 6.09 -16.82 -2.06
C CYS A 261 5.43 -16.53 -0.70
N CYS A 262 4.65 -15.46 -0.58
CA CYS A 262 4.06 -14.98 0.69
C CYS A 262 2.61 -15.44 0.93
N LEU A 263 2.02 -16.20 -0.01
CA LEU A 263 0.61 -16.60 0.04
C LEU A 263 0.42 -18.07 0.42
N ASN A 264 -0.51 -18.31 1.35
CA ASN A 264 -0.91 -19.66 1.73
C ASN A 264 -1.77 -20.31 0.64
N VAL A 265 -1.43 -21.54 0.25
CA VAL A 265 -2.14 -22.32 -0.79
C VAL A 265 -3.64 -22.45 -0.46
N SER A 266 -4.03 -22.65 0.81
CA SER A 266 -5.45 -22.73 1.18
C SER A 266 -6.20 -21.40 0.99
N THR A 267 -5.51 -20.27 1.20
CA THR A 267 -6.06 -18.92 0.99
C THR A 267 -6.27 -18.66 -0.51
N VAL A 268 -5.27 -19.00 -1.34
CA VAL A 268 -5.40 -18.93 -2.81
C VAL A 268 -6.54 -19.83 -3.30
N ASP A 269 -6.64 -21.05 -2.76
CA ASP A 269 -7.67 -22.01 -3.13
C ASP A 269 -9.08 -21.59 -2.63
N LEU A 270 -9.18 -20.72 -1.61
CA LEU A 270 -10.43 -20.10 -1.15
C LEU A 270 -10.78 -18.84 -1.93
N PHE A 271 -9.78 -18.02 -2.28
CA PHE A 271 -9.88 -16.88 -3.19
C PHE A 271 -10.50 -17.32 -4.52
N LEU A 272 -9.89 -18.31 -5.19
CA LEU A 272 -10.32 -18.82 -6.50
C LEU A 272 -11.70 -19.53 -6.51
N LYS A 273 -12.31 -19.78 -5.34
CA LYS A 273 -13.68 -20.30 -5.21
C LYS A 273 -14.72 -19.19 -5.03
N ASN A 274 -14.32 -18.01 -4.58
CA ASN A 274 -15.20 -16.89 -4.25
C ASN A 274 -15.07 -15.73 -5.24
N GLU A 275 -13.82 -15.39 -5.57
CA GLU A 275 -13.38 -14.35 -6.49
C GLU A 275 -13.03 -14.94 -7.86
N PRO A 276 -12.95 -14.14 -8.94
CA PRO A 276 -13.24 -12.70 -9.04
C PRO A 276 -14.73 -12.34 -8.93
N GLN A 277 -15.08 -11.13 -8.47
CA GLN A 277 -16.45 -10.59 -8.58
C GLN A 277 -16.77 -9.97 -9.94
N SER A 278 -18.06 -9.90 -10.25
CA SER A 278 -18.60 -9.01 -11.29
C SER A 278 -18.42 -7.54 -10.94
N THR A 279 -18.26 -6.70 -11.96
CA THR A 279 -18.41 -5.25 -11.89
C THR A 279 -19.15 -4.76 -13.15
N SER A 280 -19.39 -3.47 -13.31
CA SER A 280 -19.94 -2.95 -14.57
C SER A 280 -18.88 -2.81 -15.66
N THR A 281 -19.28 -2.99 -16.92
CA THR A 281 -18.42 -2.67 -18.06
C THR A 281 -18.10 -1.17 -18.11
N LYS A 282 -19.00 -0.28 -17.66
CA LYS A 282 -18.71 1.16 -17.52
C LYS A 282 -17.56 1.42 -16.53
N ASN A 283 -17.48 0.68 -15.41
CA ASN A 283 -16.36 0.78 -14.47
C ASN A 283 -15.03 0.31 -15.11
N MET A 284 -15.04 -0.80 -15.84
CA MET A 284 -13.83 -1.29 -16.55
C MET A 284 -13.39 -0.34 -17.68
N VAL A 285 -14.33 0.26 -18.41
CA VAL A 285 -14.02 1.33 -19.37
C VAL A 285 -13.42 2.54 -18.65
N HIS A 286 -13.91 2.89 -17.46
CA HIS A 286 -13.39 4.02 -16.68
C HIS A 286 -11.94 3.78 -16.24
N LEU A 287 -11.63 2.63 -15.64
CA LEU A 287 -10.25 2.27 -15.28
C LEU A 287 -9.32 2.30 -16.50
N ALA A 288 -9.79 1.81 -17.65
CA ALA A 288 -9.06 1.89 -18.90
C ALA A 288 -8.88 3.33 -19.43
N GLN A 289 -9.72 4.30 -19.05
CA GLN A 289 -9.49 5.73 -19.35
C GLN A 289 -8.37 6.29 -18.48
N THR A 290 -8.34 5.97 -17.18
CA THR A 290 -7.23 6.34 -16.26
C THR A 290 -5.88 5.85 -16.80
N VAL A 291 -5.79 4.57 -17.21
CA VAL A 291 -4.57 3.97 -17.82
C VAL A 291 -4.11 4.74 -19.06
N ARG A 292 -5.04 5.11 -19.96
CA ARG A 292 -4.71 5.75 -21.25
C ARG A 292 -4.37 7.23 -21.12
N ASN A 293 -4.99 7.93 -20.17
CA ASN A 293 -4.89 9.38 -20.05
C ASN A 293 -3.83 9.81 -19.02
N GLY A 294 -3.39 8.91 -18.14
CA GLY A 294 -2.43 9.21 -17.07
C GLY A 294 -2.95 10.18 -16.00
N VAL A 295 -4.26 10.35 -15.89
CA VAL A 295 -4.91 11.27 -14.95
C VAL A 295 -6.12 10.61 -14.29
N LEU A 296 -6.32 10.91 -13.00
CA LEU A 296 -7.54 10.57 -12.28
C LEU A 296 -8.59 11.65 -12.58
N ALA A 297 -9.58 11.30 -13.40
CA ALA A 297 -10.66 12.18 -13.84
C ALA A 297 -12.00 11.43 -13.82
N LYS A 298 -13.10 12.14 -14.01
CA LYS A 298 -14.44 11.56 -14.10
C LYS A 298 -14.65 10.79 -15.42
N PHE A 299 -15.74 10.02 -15.50
CA PHE A 299 -16.00 9.15 -16.64
C PHE A 299 -16.12 9.92 -17.96
N ASN A 300 -15.20 9.68 -18.90
CA ASN A 300 -15.29 10.30 -20.22
C ASN A 300 -16.34 9.56 -21.06
N TYR A 301 -17.43 10.25 -21.44
CA TYR A 301 -18.47 9.70 -22.31
C TYR A 301 -18.05 9.60 -23.78
N GLY A 302 -16.78 9.92 -24.11
CA GLY A 302 -16.17 9.81 -25.43
C GLY A 302 -16.57 10.91 -26.41
N ARG A 303 -17.75 11.53 -26.22
CA ARG A 303 -18.20 12.70 -26.96
C ARG A 303 -18.25 13.94 -26.08
N ALA A 304 -17.81 15.06 -26.63
CA ALA A 304 -17.79 16.36 -25.95
C ALA A 304 -19.18 16.86 -25.54
N ASP A 305 -20.23 16.56 -26.31
CA ASP A 305 -21.61 16.95 -25.98
C ASP A 305 -22.20 16.11 -24.84
N TYR A 306 -21.83 14.84 -24.72
CA TYR A 306 -22.25 14.00 -23.59
C TYR A 306 -21.52 14.41 -22.30
N ASN A 307 -20.21 14.71 -22.37
CA ASN A 307 -19.49 15.29 -21.24
C ASN A 307 -20.14 16.61 -20.80
N LEU A 308 -20.51 17.47 -21.75
CA LEU A 308 -21.19 18.75 -21.49
C LEU A 308 -22.54 18.55 -20.78
N MET A 309 -23.33 17.54 -21.17
CA MET A 309 -24.59 17.18 -20.50
C MET A 309 -24.39 16.62 -19.08
N HIS A 310 -23.28 15.94 -18.81
CA HIS A 310 -23.01 15.31 -17.52
C HIS A 310 -22.25 16.19 -16.52
N TYR A 311 -21.42 17.12 -16.99
CA TYR A 311 -20.48 17.88 -16.16
C TYR A 311 -20.54 19.40 -16.35
N GLY A 312 -21.23 19.91 -17.39
CA GLY A 312 -21.16 21.32 -17.78
C GLY A 312 -19.89 21.69 -18.55
N GLU A 313 -19.00 20.73 -18.80
CA GLU A 313 -17.72 20.90 -19.51
C GLU A 313 -17.56 19.83 -20.61
N THR A 314 -16.87 20.16 -21.70
CA THR A 314 -16.66 19.23 -22.83
C THR A 314 -15.66 18.10 -22.54
N SER A 315 -14.89 18.23 -21.46
CA SER A 315 -13.98 17.22 -20.91
C SER A 315 -14.44 16.81 -19.51
N PRO A 316 -14.18 15.58 -19.05
CA PRO A 316 -14.47 15.20 -17.67
C PRO A 316 -13.58 15.97 -16.68
N PRO A 317 -14.13 16.49 -15.57
CA PRO A 317 -13.34 17.12 -14.51
C PRO A 317 -12.29 16.19 -13.89
N ILE A 318 -11.14 16.76 -13.51
CA ILE A 318 -10.00 16.05 -12.89
C ILE A 318 -10.15 16.04 -11.37
N TYR A 319 -9.87 14.89 -10.74
CA TYR A 319 -9.78 14.76 -9.28
C TYR A 319 -8.41 15.29 -8.81
N ASN A 320 -8.34 16.56 -8.43
CA ASN A 320 -7.10 17.20 -7.99
C ASN A 320 -6.70 16.74 -6.58
N LEU A 321 -5.85 15.70 -6.50
CA LEU A 321 -5.40 15.12 -5.24
C LEU A 321 -4.64 16.11 -4.33
N SER A 322 -4.12 17.23 -4.86
CA SER A 322 -3.54 18.31 -4.04
C SER A 322 -4.56 19.06 -3.17
N ASN A 323 -5.87 18.85 -3.40
CA ASN A 323 -6.95 19.39 -2.58
C ASN A 323 -7.22 18.60 -1.29
N ILE A 324 -6.63 17.39 -1.14
CA ILE A 324 -6.84 16.58 0.07
C ILE A 324 -6.36 17.37 1.30
N PRO A 325 -7.16 17.45 2.40
CA PRO A 325 -6.80 18.30 3.53
C PRO A 325 -5.46 17.91 4.17
N LYS A 326 -4.50 18.84 4.17
CA LYS A 326 -3.12 18.65 4.64
C LYS A 326 -3.00 18.10 6.07
N ASN A 327 -4.00 18.37 6.89
CA ASN A 327 -4.06 18.00 8.30
C ASN A 327 -4.70 16.62 8.55
N LEU A 328 -5.22 15.95 7.51
CA LEU A 328 -5.82 14.62 7.58
C LEU A 328 -4.72 13.55 7.76
N PRO A 329 -4.73 12.72 8.82
CA PRO A 329 -3.75 11.64 8.94
C PRO A 329 -3.90 10.59 7.83
N LEU A 330 -2.84 10.41 7.04
CA LEU A 330 -2.71 9.43 5.97
C LEU A 330 -1.57 8.44 6.29
N PHE A 331 -1.83 7.15 6.09
CA PHE A 331 -0.80 6.12 5.97
C PHE A 331 -0.88 5.52 4.58
N ILE A 332 0.25 5.49 3.87
CA ILE A 332 0.39 4.91 2.53
C ILE A 332 1.36 3.73 2.65
N SER A 333 0.95 2.54 2.23
CA SER A 333 1.83 1.37 2.14
C SER A 333 1.75 0.75 0.74
N TYR A 334 2.89 0.53 0.08
CA TYR A 334 2.94 0.09 -1.31
C TYR A 334 4.12 -0.84 -1.61
N GLY A 335 3.93 -1.71 -2.61
CA GLY A 335 4.82 -2.83 -2.92
C GLY A 335 5.82 -2.52 -4.03
N GLY A 336 7.04 -3.06 -3.94
CA GLY A 336 8.04 -2.96 -5.01
C GLY A 336 7.88 -3.98 -6.14
N ARG A 337 7.00 -4.97 -5.97
CA ARG A 337 6.56 -5.91 -7.03
C ARG A 337 5.12 -5.67 -7.47
N ASP A 338 4.45 -4.65 -6.93
CA ASP A 338 3.09 -4.30 -7.30
C ASP A 338 3.03 -3.78 -8.75
N ALA A 339 2.15 -4.38 -9.56
CA ALA A 339 1.96 -4.06 -10.97
C ALA A 339 0.64 -3.32 -11.26
N LEU A 340 -0.17 -3.04 -10.23
CA LEU A 340 -1.36 -2.17 -10.29
C LEU A 340 -1.12 -0.82 -9.61
N SER A 341 -0.39 -0.81 -8.50
CA SER A 341 0.02 0.37 -7.73
C SER A 341 1.54 0.54 -7.85
N ASP A 342 2.04 0.65 -9.09
CA ASP A 342 3.48 0.69 -9.38
C ASP A 342 4.19 1.87 -8.70
N VAL A 343 5.48 1.70 -8.43
CA VAL A 343 6.31 2.66 -7.69
C VAL A 343 6.31 4.07 -8.31
N ARG A 344 6.08 4.21 -9.63
CA ARG A 344 6.04 5.51 -10.31
C ARG A 344 4.69 6.19 -10.21
N ASP A 345 3.59 5.45 -10.40
CA ASP A 345 2.24 5.97 -10.21
C ASP A 345 1.95 6.29 -8.72
N VAL A 346 2.57 5.55 -7.77
CA VAL A 346 2.59 5.96 -6.34
C VAL A 346 3.50 7.17 -6.12
N GLY A 347 4.63 7.28 -6.83
CA GLY A 347 5.45 8.49 -6.83
C GLY A 347 4.66 9.75 -7.22
N MET A 348 3.83 9.66 -8.26
CA MET A 348 2.93 10.75 -8.70
C MET A 348 1.85 11.11 -7.66
N LEU A 349 1.36 10.13 -6.88
CA LEU A 349 0.49 10.38 -5.73
C LEU A 349 1.23 11.15 -4.62
N LEU A 350 2.44 10.73 -4.26
CA LEU A 350 3.25 11.40 -3.25
C LEU A 350 3.66 12.81 -3.68
N ASP A 351 3.96 13.03 -4.97
CA ASP A 351 4.22 14.35 -5.55
C ASP A 351 3.01 15.29 -5.51
N SER A 352 1.79 14.74 -5.54
CA SER A 352 0.53 15.46 -5.36
C SER A 352 0.26 15.78 -3.88
N LEU A 353 0.81 14.98 -2.96
CA LEU A 353 0.70 15.14 -1.51
C LEU A 353 1.92 15.81 -0.86
N LYS A 354 2.90 16.30 -1.63
CA LYS A 354 4.16 16.88 -1.10
C LYS A 354 4.02 18.14 -0.23
N TYR A 355 2.82 18.71 -0.14
CA TYR A 355 2.50 19.86 0.71
C TYR A 355 1.57 19.51 1.88
N HIS A 356 1.36 18.22 2.14
CA HIS A 356 0.67 17.67 3.31
C HIS A 356 1.50 17.89 4.58
N ASP A 357 0.86 17.90 5.76
CA ASP A 357 1.58 18.18 7.01
C ASP A 357 2.49 16.97 7.36
N VAL A 358 3.75 17.23 7.72
CA VAL A 358 4.79 16.19 7.86
C VAL A 358 4.47 15.16 8.95
N ASP A 359 3.76 15.56 10.01
CA ASP A 359 3.30 14.64 11.07
C ASP A 359 1.94 13.97 10.76
N LYS A 360 1.38 14.21 9.55
CA LYS A 360 0.10 13.68 9.07
C LYS A 360 0.23 12.76 7.85
N ILE A 361 1.43 12.52 7.33
CA ILE A 361 1.66 11.54 6.27
C ILE A 361 2.77 10.56 6.67
N SER A 362 2.42 9.27 6.70
CA SER A 362 3.36 8.18 6.91
C SER A 362 3.40 7.29 5.67
N VAL A 363 4.59 6.90 5.22
CA VAL A 363 4.80 6.17 3.97
C VAL A 363 5.69 4.95 4.23
N GLN A 364 5.18 3.77 3.90
CA GLN A 364 5.86 2.49 3.98
C GLN A 364 6.06 1.92 2.58
N PHE A 365 7.29 1.50 2.27
CA PHE A 365 7.62 0.81 1.02
C PHE A 365 8.12 -0.60 1.31
N ILE A 366 7.48 -1.60 0.72
CA ILE A 366 7.80 -3.02 0.94
C ILE A 366 8.28 -3.61 -0.38
N LYS A 367 9.61 -3.63 -0.55
CA LYS A 367 10.28 -3.96 -1.82
C LYS A 367 9.76 -5.23 -2.51
N ASP A 368 9.46 -6.27 -1.74
CA ASP A 368 9.15 -7.59 -2.28
C ASP A 368 7.65 -7.95 -2.23
N TYR A 369 6.78 -7.04 -1.79
CA TYR A 369 5.31 -7.21 -1.86
C TYR A 369 4.76 -6.94 -3.27
N ALA A 370 3.85 -7.80 -3.70
CA ALA A 370 2.89 -7.59 -4.78
C ALA A 370 1.52 -7.13 -4.21
N HIS A 371 0.53 -6.94 -5.08
CA HIS A 371 -0.71 -6.24 -4.75
C HIS A 371 -1.62 -6.99 -3.74
N ALA A 372 -1.75 -8.32 -3.85
CA ALA A 372 -2.57 -9.09 -2.92
C ALA A 372 -1.89 -9.36 -1.58
N ASP A 373 -0.57 -9.20 -1.46
CA ASP A 373 0.16 -9.45 -0.20
C ASP A 373 -0.33 -8.52 0.92
N PHE A 374 -0.77 -7.30 0.58
CA PHE A 374 -1.43 -6.34 1.48
C PHE A 374 -2.75 -6.82 2.12
N ILE A 375 -3.30 -7.96 1.69
CA ILE A 375 -4.55 -8.53 2.22
C ILE A 375 -4.38 -10.02 2.57
N MET A 376 -3.68 -10.77 1.72
CA MET A 376 -3.57 -12.23 1.77
C MET A 376 -2.17 -12.71 2.22
N GLY A 377 -1.17 -11.84 2.33
CA GLY A 377 0.17 -12.18 2.81
C GLY A 377 0.15 -12.66 4.25
N VAL A 378 0.80 -13.80 4.53
CA VAL A 378 0.82 -14.38 5.90
C VAL A 378 1.62 -13.53 6.90
N ASP A 379 2.53 -12.70 6.39
CA ASP A 379 3.35 -11.72 7.11
C ASP A 379 2.73 -10.31 7.16
N ALA A 380 1.58 -10.07 6.50
CA ALA A 380 0.93 -8.76 6.46
C ALA A 380 0.51 -8.27 7.84
N LYS A 381 0.19 -9.19 8.76
CA LYS A 381 -0.05 -8.90 10.19
C LYS A 381 1.16 -8.24 10.87
N ASP A 382 2.36 -8.67 10.51
CA ASP A 382 3.61 -8.28 11.17
C ASP A 382 4.19 -7.03 10.50
N ILE A 383 4.15 -6.96 9.16
CA ILE A 383 4.74 -5.88 8.36
C ILE A 383 3.80 -4.69 8.18
N VAL A 384 2.50 -4.90 7.88
CA VAL A 384 1.57 -3.84 7.46
C VAL A 384 0.57 -3.48 8.56
N TYR A 385 -0.15 -4.47 9.10
CA TYR A 385 -1.31 -4.21 9.95
C TYR A 385 -0.93 -3.58 11.31
N ASN A 386 0.28 -3.78 11.81
CA ASN A 386 0.80 -3.08 12.98
C ASN A 386 0.79 -1.55 12.79
N SER A 387 1.27 -1.03 11.66
CA SER A 387 1.24 0.41 11.37
C SER A 387 -0.19 0.95 11.14
N VAL A 388 -1.10 0.12 10.62
CA VAL A 388 -2.53 0.47 10.54
C VAL A 388 -3.15 0.62 11.94
N LEU A 389 -2.75 -0.23 12.89
CA LEU A 389 -3.21 -0.18 14.29
C LEU A 389 -2.66 1.04 15.05
N GLU A 390 -1.46 1.51 14.73
CA GLU A 390 -0.82 2.68 15.36
C GLU A 390 -1.50 4.01 15.01
N MET A 391 -2.25 4.09 13.90
CA MET A 391 -3.05 5.27 13.52
C MET A 391 -4.31 5.47 14.39
N GLY A 392 -4.73 4.46 15.15
CA GLY A 392 -5.94 4.57 15.97
C GLY A 392 -5.73 5.36 17.26
N PRO A 393 -6.73 5.38 18.16
CA PRO A 393 -6.56 5.97 19.48
C PRO A 393 -5.48 5.20 20.24
N LYS A 394 -4.29 5.80 20.42
CA LYS A 394 -3.23 5.29 21.31
C LYS A 394 -3.86 5.07 22.69
N ASN A 395 -4.07 3.81 23.04
CA ASN A 395 -5.02 3.44 24.08
C ASN A 395 -4.57 4.05 25.42
N THR A 396 -5.38 4.94 26.00
CA THR A 396 -5.01 5.69 27.19
C THR A 396 -4.70 4.77 28.37
N PHE A 397 -5.27 3.56 28.39
CA PHE A 397 -4.92 2.54 29.39
C PHE A 397 -3.52 1.97 29.17
N THR A 398 -3.07 1.77 27.93
CA THR A 398 -1.68 1.39 27.61
C THR A 398 -0.72 2.52 27.95
N ILE A 399 -1.08 3.79 27.68
CA ILE A 399 -0.28 4.95 28.12
C ILE A 399 -0.21 5.01 29.64
N LEU A 400 -1.33 4.83 30.35
CA LEU A 400 -1.37 4.86 31.82
C LEU A 400 -0.58 3.70 32.43
N VAL A 401 -0.66 2.49 31.86
CA VAL A 401 0.14 1.34 32.27
C VAL A 401 1.63 1.55 31.98
N LEU A 402 2.00 2.13 30.83
CA LEU A 402 3.40 2.50 30.54
C LEU A 402 3.92 3.65 31.41
N VAL A 403 3.06 4.59 31.83
CA VAL A 403 3.41 5.67 32.77
C VAL A 403 3.50 5.14 34.21
N ILE A 404 2.68 4.16 34.60
CA ILE A 404 2.76 3.51 35.91
C ILE A 404 3.97 2.58 35.98
N LEU A 405 4.24 1.76 34.96
CA LEU A 405 5.48 0.99 34.89
C LEU A 405 6.70 1.91 34.77
N GLY A 406 6.64 2.99 33.99
CA GLY A 406 7.70 4.00 33.88
C GLY A 406 7.89 4.87 35.13
N ALA A 407 6.95 4.85 36.07
CA ALA A 407 7.10 5.43 37.42
C ALA A 407 7.60 4.41 38.46
N LEU A 408 7.55 3.10 38.14
CA LEU A 408 8.04 2.01 38.99
C LEU A 408 9.43 1.51 38.54
N ILE A 409 9.77 1.67 37.26
CA ILE A 409 11.11 1.51 36.69
C ILE A 409 11.75 2.90 36.74
N GLY A 410 12.56 3.16 37.76
CA GLY A 410 13.17 4.47 37.98
C GLY A 410 14.08 4.91 36.82
N ASN A 411 14.05 6.22 36.53
CA ASN A 411 14.76 6.93 35.46
C ASN A 411 16.05 6.26 34.92
N GLU A 412 15.92 5.42 33.89
CA GLU A 412 17.03 5.20 32.95
C GLU A 412 16.97 6.27 31.85
N VAL A 413 18.12 6.89 31.57
CA VAL A 413 18.22 7.97 30.59
C VAL A 413 18.20 7.36 29.19
N GLU A 414 17.22 7.76 28.37
CA GLU A 414 17.11 7.32 26.98
C GLU A 414 18.39 7.67 26.18
N ALA A 415 18.97 6.67 25.53
CA ALA A 415 20.24 6.78 24.83
C ALA A 415 20.10 7.55 23.51
N GLY A 416 20.72 8.73 23.41
CA GLY A 416 20.66 9.57 22.22
C GLY A 416 21.39 8.98 21.03
N GLN A 417 20.81 9.09 19.83
CA GLN A 417 21.49 8.75 18.58
C GLN A 417 21.98 10.03 17.88
N HIS A 418 23.28 10.09 17.58
CA HIS A 418 23.94 11.22 16.93
C HIS A 418 24.43 10.79 15.55
N VAL A 419 23.76 11.23 14.48
CA VAL A 419 24.24 11.00 13.11
C VAL A 419 25.40 11.94 12.83
N VAL A 420 26.59 11.37 12.63
CA VAL A 420 27.84 12.12 12.46
C VAL A 420 27.79 12.91 11.15
N GLY A 421 28.05 14.21 11.23
CA GLY A 421 27.89 15.14 10.11
C GLY A 421 26.45 15.52 9.77
N GLY A 422 25.46 15.05 10.53
CA GLY A 422 24.05 15.39 10.33
C GLY A 422 23.54 14.97 8.95
N SER A 423 23.17 15.95 8.12
CA SER A 423 22.69 15.72 6.75
C SER A 423 23.80 15.58 5.70
N GLN A 424 25.04 15.96 6.00
CA GLN A 424 26.20 15.76 5.11
C GLN A 424 26.83 14.37 5.31
N GLY A 425 26.67 13.78 6.49
CA GLY A 425 27.17 12.44 6.81
C GLY A 425 28.68 12.41 7.11
N TRP A 426 29.26 11.21 7.02
CA TRP A 426 30.68 10.97 7.23
C TRP A 426 31.43 11.08 5.89
N GLU A 427 31.58 12.31 5.41
CA GLU A 427 32.17 12.67 4.11
C GLU A 427 33.21 13.80 4.28
N GLN A 428 34.23 13.87 3.41
CA GLN A 428 35.38 14.80 3.55
C GLN A 428 35.00 16.29 3.65
N SER A 429 33.89 16.71 3.03
CA SER A 429 33.45 18.11 2.98
C SER A 429 32.74 18.59 4.26
N THR A 430 32.69 17.76 5.29
CA THR A 430 31.93 18.02 6.52
C THR A 430 32.81 18.64 7.60
N ASP A 431 32.38 19.77 8.17
CA ASP A 431 33.00 20.36 9.36
C ASP A 431 32.61 19.57 10.62
N PHE A 432 33.45 18.59 10.97
CA PHE A 432 33.24 17.74 12.13
C PHE A 432 33.49 18.45 13.47
N ASP A 433 34.30 19.51 13.52
CA ASP A 433 34.57 20.27 14.75
C ASP A 433 33.39 21.19 15.10
N SER A 434 32.80 21.88 14.12
CA SER A 434 31.54 22.61 14.30
C SER A 434 30.37 21.67 14.58
N TRP A 435 30.31 20.50 13.92
CA TRP A 435 29.27 19.51 14.22
C TRP A 435 29.40 18.95 15.65
N ALA A 436 30.60 18.62 16.11
CA ALA A 436 30.82 18.02 17.43
C ALA A 436 30.61 19.01 18.58
N SER A 437 31.03 20.27 18.40
CA SER A 437 30.88 21.33 19.42
C SER A 437 29.44 21.80 19.60
N ALA A 438 28.55 21.56 18.62
CA ALA A 438 27.11 21.79 18.74
C ALA A 438 26.35 20.69 19.51
N GLN A 439 27.01 19.63 19.96
CA GLN A 439 26.38 18.44 20.58
C GLN A 439 26.81 18.23 22.04
N THR A 440 25.99 17.49 22.79
CA THR A 440 26.36 16.97 24.12
C THR A 440 26.22 15.45 24.14
N PHE A 441 27.35 14.75 24.10
CA PHE A 441 27.40 13.29 24.11
C PHE A 441 27.39 12.74 25.54
N LYS A 442 26.48 11.82 25.85
CA LYS A 442 26.30 11.22 27.18
C LYS A 442 26.67 9.74 27.18
N VAL A 443 27.00 9.20 28.36
CA VAL A 443 27.12 7.75 28.53
C VAL A 443 25.78 7.08 28.21
N GLY A 444 25.81 6.11 27.31
CA GLY A 444 24.63 5.44 26.75
C GLY A 444 24.41 5.76 25.28
N ASP A 445 24.73 6.99 24.84
CA ASP A 445 24.51 7.48 23.48
C ASP A 445 25.23 6.65 22.40
N GLN A 446 24.82 6.84 21.14
CA GLN A 446 25.37 6.12 19.99
C GLN A 446 25.72 7.11 18.87
N LEU A 447 26.96 7.06 18.37
CA LEU A 447 27.35 7.71 17.13
C LEU A 447 26.94 6.83 15.95
N VAL A 448 26.38 7.41 14.90
CA VAL A 448 25.98 6.72 13.66
C VAL A 448 26.68 7.37 12.47
N PHE A 449 27.62 6.65 11.87
CA PHE A 449 28.45 7.09 10.76
C PHE A 449 27.87 6.57 9.44
N LYS A 450 27.32 7.48 8.62
CA LYS A 450 26.71 7.15 7.32
C LYS A 450 27.57 7.68 6.18
N TYR A 451 27.95 6.81 5.25
CA TYR A 451 28.86 7.12 4.15
C TYR A 451 28.79 6.07 3.04
N SER A 452 29.38 6.36 1.89
CA SER A 452 29.50 5.38 0.79
C SER A 452 30.52 4.28 1.13
N SER A 453 30.04 3.06 1.41
CA SER A 453 30.92 1.91 1.69
C SER A 453 31.90 1.67 0.53
N GLY A 454 33.17 1.44 0.86
CA GLY A 454 34.27 1.31 -0.10
C GLY A 454 34.99 2.62 -0.46
N LEU A 455 34.38 3.80 -0.24
CA LEU A 455 35.09 5.09 -0.36
C LEU A 455 35.69 5.55 0.98
N HIS A 456 34.97 5.30 2.08
CA HIS A 456 35.34 5.72 3.42
C HIS A 456 35.32 4.55 4.42
N SER A 457 35.78 4.82 5.64
CA SER A 457 35.77 3.90 6.78
C SER A 457 35.73 4.70 8.09
N VAL A 458 35.50 4.03 9.21
CA VAL A 458 35.53 4.61 10.56
C VAL A 458 36.57 3.85 11.38
N VAL A 459 37.67 4.53 11.72
CA VAL A 459 38.77 3.99 12.51
C VAL A 459 38.79 4.70 13.86
N GLU A 460 38.78 3.95 14.97
CA GLU A 460 38.96 4.51 16.31
C GLU A 460 40.45 4.55 16.67
N LEU A 461 40.92 5.72 17.09
CA LEU A 461 42.34 6.00 17.37
C LEU A 461 42.61 6.02 18.88
N ALA A 462 43.78 5.52 19.27
CA ALA A 462 44.10 5.27 20.67
C ALA A 462 44.17 6.53 21.56
N ASP A 463 44.69 7.64 21.01
CA ASP A 463 44.87 8.89 21.73
C ASP A 463 44.89 10.14 20.82
N GLU A 464 45.08 11.31 21.42
CA GLU A 464 45.14 12.58 20.70
C GLU A 464 46.38 12.75 19.81
N LYS A 465 47.46 12.02 20.09
CA LYS A 465 48.67 12.03 19.26
C LYS A 465 48.41 11.26 17.97
N ALA A 466 47.84 10.06 18.05
CA ALA A 466 47.40 9.29 16.88
C ALA A 466 46.41 10.10 16.03
N TYR A 467 45.44 10.79 16.65
CA TYR A 467 44.50 11.70 15.98
C TYR A 467 45.18 12.87 15.25
N LYS A 468 46.16 13.51 15.88
CA LYS A 468 46.91 14.63 15.27
C LYS A 468 47.88 14.19 14.19
N GLN A 469 48.37 12.95 14.26
CA GLN A 469 49.32 12.36 13.30
C GLN A 469 48.65 11.49 12.22
N CYS A 470 47.32 11.32 12.28
CA CYS A 470 46.57 10.42 11.40
C CYS A 470 47.09 8.98 11.35
N ASP A 471 47.60 8.48 12.49
CA ASP A 471 48.08 7.11 12.63
C ASP A 471 46.90 6.13 12.73
N THR A 472 46.32 5.80 11.59
CA THR A 472 45.30 4.75 11.44
C THR A 472 45.89 3.34 11.49
N GLY A 473 47.22 3.20 11.59
CA GLY A 473 47.90 1.90 11.70
C GLY A 473 47.88 1.32 13.12
N SER A 474 47.78 2.17 14.14
CA SER A 474 47.63 1.78 15.56
C SER A 474 46.18 1.79 16.07
N SER A 475 45.21 1.56 15.17
CA SER A 475 43.76 1.62 15.46
C SER A 475 43.30 0.67 16.58
N LEU A 476 42.37 1.13 17.41
CA LEU A 476 41.68 0.29 18.41
C LEU A 476 40.56 -0.54 17.80
N ASP A 477 39.87 0.00 16.79
CA ASP A 477 38.72 -0.60 16.09
C ASP A 477 38.64 0.01 14.67
N SER A 478 38.08 -0.71 13.71
CA SER A 478 37.95 -0.27 12.31
C SER A 478 36.71 -0.86 11.66
N LYS A 479 35.93 -0.03 10.96
CA LYS A 479 34.64 -0.38 10.37
C LYS A 479 34.48 0.22 8.97
N SER A 480 33.74 -0.47 8.10
CA SER A 480 33.67 -0.18 6.65
C SER A 480 32.27 -0.39 6.03
N SER A 481 31.21 -0.53 6.84
CA SER A 481 29.89 -0.97 6.35
C SER A 481 29.10 0.12 5.60
N GLY A 482 29.46 1.40 5.76
CA GLY A 482 28.70 2.54 5.26
C GLY A 482 27.55 3.02 6.17
N ASN A 483 27.24 2.28 7.24
CA ASN A 483 26.25 2.68 8.25
C ASN A 483 26.66 2.14 9.64
N ASP A 484 27.83 2.56 10.10
CA ASP A 484 28.47 2.01 11.31
C ASP A 484 27.99 2.71 12.59
N VAL A 485 27.78 1.94 13.65
CA VAL A 485 27.30 2.44 14.95
C VAL A 485 28.35 2.22 16.03
N VAL A 486 28.67 3.27 16.79
CA VAL A 486 29.63 3.24 17.91
C VAL A 486 28.93 3.69 19.19
N LYS A 487 28.80 2.79 20.16
CA LYS A 487 28.17 3.08 21.47
C LYS A 487 29.15 3.80 22.41
N LEU A 488 28.66 4.79 23.15
CA LEU A 488 29.42 5.61 24.10
C LEU A 488 29.24 5.06 25.52
N THR A 489 29.91 3.95 25.81
CA THR A 489 29.71 3.15 27.05
C THR A 489 30.41 3.67 28.30
N LYS A 490 31.21 4.74 28.18
CA LYS A 490 32.02 5.31 29.27
C LYS A 490 32.30 6.81 29.04
N PRO A 491 32.48 7.62 30.10
CA PRO A 491 32.90 9.02 29.95
C PRO A 491 34.32 9.14 29.38
N GLY A 492 34.65 10.32 28.85
CA GLY A 492 35.98 10.66 28.34
C GLY A 492 36.00 11.02 26.86
N THR A 493 37.17 11.40 26.35
CA THR A 493 37.36 11.79 24.95
C THR A 493 37.71 10.59 24.08
N ARG A 494 37.10 10.51 22.90
CA ARG A 494 37.36 9.49 21.86
C ARG A 494 37.70 10.16 20.53
N TYR A 495 38.46 9.45 19.72
CA TYR A 495 39.07 9.95 18.49
C TYR A 495 38.72 9.01 17.34
N PHE A 496 38.17 9.55 16.26
CA PHE A 496 37.80 8.79 15.07
C PHE A 496 38.40 9.44 13.82
N ALA A 497 38.77 8.63 12.83
CA ALA A 497 39.30 9.09 11.55
C ALA A 497 38.83 8.19 10.40
N CYS A 498 38.84 8.73 9.19
CA CYS A 498 38.72 7.90 7.99
C CYS A 498 40.04 7.18 7.71
N GLY A 499 39.99 5.85 7.55
CA GLY A 499 41.13 5.00 7.24
C GLY A 499 41.59 5.04 5.78
N THR A 500 40.82 5.68 4.89
CA THR A 500 41.21 5.86 3.49
C THR A 500 42.37 6.86 3.39
N LEU A 501 43.42 6.48 2.65
CA LEU A 501 44.70 7.20 2.59
C LEU A 501 44.51 8.70 2.29
N GLY A 502 45.03 9.55 3.16
CA GLY A 502 44.99 11.01 3.05
C GLY A 502 43.68 11.68 3.49
N HIS A 503 42.58 10.94 3.71
CA HIS A 503 41.30 11.55 4.09
C HIS A 503 41.37 12.16 5.50
N CYS A 504 42.05 11.49 6.45
CA CYS A 504 42.27 12.00 7.80
C CYS A 504 43.10 13.30 7.81
N ASP A 505 44.09 13.42 6.93
CA ASP A 505 44.94 14.62 6.79
C ASP A 505 44.17 15.78 6.14
N GLN A 506 43.22 15.46 5.25
CA GLN A 506 42.27 16.39 4.64
C GLN A 506 41.15 16.84 5.59
N GLY A 507 41.17 16.40 6.86
CA GLY A 507 40.22 16.83 7.90
C GLY A 507 39.09 15.85 8.20
N MET A 508 39.05 14.69 7.54
CA MET A 508 38.01 13.67 7.76
C MET A 508 38.25 12.86 9.05
N LYS A 509 38.13 13.55 10.18
CA LYS A 509 38.36 13.04 11.53
C LYS A 509 37.51 13.80 12.56
N LEU A 510 37.19 13.13 13.66
CA LEU A 510 36.24 13.58 14.68
C LEU A 510 36.82 13.36 16.09
N LYS A 511 36.78 14.41 16.92
CA LYS A 511 37.03 14.36 18.36
C LYS A 511 35.73 14.60 19.12
N ILE A 512 35.32 13.67 19.98
CA ILE A 512 34.15 13.84 20.86
C ILE A 512 34.50 13.59 22.32
N THR A 513 33.81 14.26 23.24
CA THR A 513 33.93 14.05 24.69
C THR A 513 32.58 13.63 25.26
N THR A 514 32.55 12.44 25.85
CA THR A 514 31.36 11.87 26.49
C THR A 514 31.30 12.26 27.96
N VAL A 515 30.18 12.83 28.42
CA VAL A 515 29.94 13.20 29.82
C VAL A 515 29.10 12.16 30.57
N ALA A 516 29.27 12.08 31.90
CA ALA A 516 28.33 11.37 32.77
C ALA A 516 27.01 12.15 32.82
N GLY A 517 25.87 11.45 32.73
CA GLY A 517 24.57 12.10 32.53
C GLY A 517 23.95 12.64 33.81
N ASN A 518 23.80 13.97 33.94
CA ASN A 518 22.68 14.55 34.67
C ASN A 518 22.43 16.04 34.33
N ALA A 519 21.14 16.42 34.32
CA ALA A 519 20.57 17.79 34.25
C ALA A 519 20.85 18.70 33.01
N PRO A 520 20.00 19.72 32.73
CA PRO A 520 19.95 20.36 31.40
C PRO A 520 19.97 21.92 31.36
N SER A 521 20.11 22.49 30.16
CA SER A 521 19.67 23.86 29.84
C SER A 521 19.34 24.05 28.35
N THR A 522 18.50 25.05 28.06
CA THR A 522 18.02 25.52 26.75
C THR A 522 17.76 27.05 26.85
N PRO A 523 17.35 27.77 25.79
CA PRO A 523 17.84 27.77 24.40
C PRO A 523 18.19 29.21 23.93
N THR A 524 18.81 29.36 22.75
CA THR A 524 18.86 30.68 22.06
C THR A 524 18.89 30.56 20.54
N SER A 525 18.03 31.33 19.86
CA SER A 525 18.14 31.70 18.44
C SER A 525 18.52 33.20 18.35
N PRO A 526 18.99 33.74 17.21
CA PRO A 526 18.02 34.40 16.32
C PRO A 526 18.41 34.51 14.81
N SER A 527 17.42 34.89 13.97
CA SER A 527 17.45 35.84 12.82
C SER A 527 18.59 35.90 11.77
N SER A 528 18.40 36.32 10.51
CA SER A 528 17.29 36.33 9.51
C SER A 528 17.68 37.19 8.29
N SER A 529 17.59 36.68 7.06
CA SER A 529 17.53 37.47 5.79
C SER A 529 17.50 36.53 4.55
N SER A 530 17.25 36.97 3.31
CA SER A 530 16.06 37.61 2.71
C SER A 530 16.40 38.08 1.28
N SER A 531 15.44 38.04 0.32
CA SER A 531 15.57 38.44 -1.12
C SER A 531 16.37 37.47 -2.02
N SER A 532 16.11 37.30 -3.33
CA SER A 532 14.94 37.67 -4.18
C SER A 532 14.91 36.92 -5.53
N SER A 533 13.72 36.80 -6.13
CA SER A 533 13.38 36.29 -7.48
C SER A 533 13.82 37.25 -8.64
N PRO A 534 13.47 37.09 -9.96
CA PRO A 534 12.55 36.14 -10.63
C PRO A 534 12.91 35.62 -12.07
N SER A 535 12.01 34.80 -12.65
CA SER A 535 11.70 34.63 -14.11
C SER A 535 12.78 34.07 -15.07
N SER A 536 12.49 33.38 -16.19
CA SER A 536 11.29 32.70 -16.77
C SER A 536 11.79 31.78 -17.94
N THR A 537 11.08 31.15 -18.91
CA THR A 537 9.74 31.35 -19.52
C THR A 537 9.17 30.02 -20.12
N SER A 538 8.82 29.97 -21.42
CA SER A 538 8.12 28.89 -22.18
C SER A 538 8.99 28.40 -23.39
N THR A 539 8.62 27.48 -24.31
CA THR A 539 7.30 27.16 -24.90
C THR A 539 7.21 25.78 -25.60
N THR A 540 5.97 25.28 -25.67
CA THR A 540 5.37 24.11 -26.34
C THR A 540 5.68 23.89 -27.83
N THR A 541 5.60 22.63 -28.31
CA THR A 541 5.01 22.30 -29.64
C THR A 541 4.36 20.89 -29.68
N SER A 542 3.36 20.69 -30.53
CA SER A 542 2.58 19.45 -30.78
C SER A 542 3.11 18.67 -32.04
N THR A 543 2.51 17.64 -32.68
CA THR A 543 1.08 17.36 -33.01
C THR A 543 0.87 15.95 -33.64
N SER A 544 -0.38 15.46 -33.65
CA SER A 544 -1.03 14.54 -34.65
C SER A 544 -0.34 13.23 -35.10
N THR A 545 -0.79 12.00 -34.76
CA THR A 545 -2.04 11.23 -35.11
C THR A 545 -2.13 10.62 -36.52
N SER A 546 -2.33 9.29 -36.59
CA SER A 546 -3.13 8.61 -37.63
C SER A 546 -3.64 7.22 -37.17
N SER A 547 -4.83 6.82 -37.63
CA SER A 547 -5.43 5.49 -37.43
C SER A 547 -5.14 4.57 -38.65
N SER A 548 -5.65 3.35 -38.88
CA SER A 548 -6.65 2.45 -38.23
C SER A 548 -6.65 1.09 -38.96
N THR A 549 -7.01 -0.02 -38.30
CA THR A 549 -7.81 -1.15 -38.87
C THR A 549 -8.36 -2.05 -37.75
N LYS A 550 -9.37 -2.90 -38.02
CA LYS A 550 -10.16 -3.61 -36.99
C LYS A 550 -10.30 -5.13 -37.22
N SER A 551 -10.67 -5.82 -36.13
CA SER A 551 -11.56 -7.00 -36.06
C SER A 551 -10.95 -8.41 -36.11
N LEU A 552 -10.88 -9.04 -34.92
CA LEU A 552 -11.27 -10.44 -34.61
C LEU A 552 -10.94 -10.83 -33.15
N SER A 553 -10.18 -10.00 -32.42
CA SER A 553 -9.60 -10.31 -31.11
C SER A 553 -10.51 -10.16 -29.88
N SER A 554 -11.73 -9.63 -30.00
CA SER A 554 -12.48 -9.04 -28.87
C SER A 554 -12.78 -9.99 -27.69
N LEU A 555 -13.09 -11.27 -27.95
CA LEU A 555 -13.32 -12.25 -26.88
C LEU A 555 -12.01 -12.68 -26.20
N ALA A 556 -10.96 -12.92 -26.98
CA ALA A 556 -9.62 -13.21 -26.45
C ALA A 556 -9.06 -12.03 -25.65
N ALA A 557 -9.37 -10.78 -26.04
CA ALA A 557 -9.02 -9.59 -25.29
C ALA A 557 -9.69 -9.54 -23.92
N ILE A 558 -10.98 -9.88 -23.79
CA ILE A 558 -11.67 -9.96 -22.50
C ILE A 558 -11.03 -11.02 -21.59
N PHE A 559 -10.80 -12.23 -22.10
CA PHE A 559 -10.09 -13.27 -21.33
C PHE A 559 -8.69 -12.81 -20.92
N ALA A 560 -7.95 -12.16 -21.81
CA ALA A 560 -6.64 -11.59 -21.51
C ALA A 560 -6.72 -10.50 -20.42
N VAL A 561 -7.69 -9.59 -20.46
CA VAL A 561 -7.82 -8.54 -19.41
C VAL A 561 -8.01 -9.16 -18.03
N VAL A 562 -8.92 -10.12 -17.90
CA VAL A 562 -9.19 -10.81 -16.63
C VAL A 562 -7.96 -11.57 -16.15
N ALA A 563 -7.39 -12.39 -17.04
CA ALA A 563 -6.14 -13.11 -16.81
C ALA A 563 -5.05 -12.18 -16.26
N THR A 564 -4.84 -11.03 -16.90
CA THR A 564 -3.69 -10.18 -16.60
C THR A 564 -3.91 -9.31 -15.35
N LEU A 565 -5.12 -8.79 -15.11
CA LEU A 565 -5.42 -8.05 -13.87
C LEU A 565 -5.15 -8.92 -12.63
N PHE A 566 -5.45 -10.21 -12.70
CA PHE A 566 -5.18 -11.16 -11.62
C PHE A 566 -3.73 -11.65 -11.60
N CYS A 567 -3.01 -11.66 -12.73
CA CYS A 567 -1.54 -11.77 -12.72
C CYS A 567 -0.83 -10.57 -12.06
N PHE A 568 -1.51 -9.44 -11.87
CA PHE A 568 -0.96 -8.30 -11.14
C PHE A 568 -1.40 -8.27 -9.68
N MET A 569 -2.31 -9.16 -9.29
CA MET A 569 -2.62 -9.43 -7.89
C MET A 569 -1.54 -10.26 -7.21
N PHE A 570 -0.86 -11.15 -7.93
CA PHE A 570 -0.03 -12.23 -7.38
C PHE A 570 1.45 -12.15 -7.76
#